data_AF-A0A2V7W8G4-F1
#
_entry.id   AF-A0A2V7W8G4-F1
#
_cell.length_a   1.000
_cell.length_b   1.000
_cell.length_c   1.000
_cell.angle_alpha   90.00
_cell.angle_beta   90.00
_cell.angle_gamma   90.00
#
_symmetry.space_group_name_H-M   'P 1'
#
loop_
_entity.id
_entity.type
_entity.pdbx_description
1 polymer ?
#
loop_
_entity_poly.entity_id
_entity_poly.type
_entity_poly.pdbx_seq_one_letter_code
_entity_poly.pdbx_strand_id
1 'polypeptide(L)'
;MKKALALFAFVTLFAANAFATYVVVMKDGTHYNAKQKWTIVNGKALILLENGQSLQVDPNFIDVPKSEQLTKLGITSGGIVDLNTNLPPTTSTAPRQPSLGGIKLRTPQQQKAAQQQQASTPSPTASSSGGVSAAVIDKFERAYDNMSIFERKITSTGAHSIRAELTVDTEDRVFNAISATALLMVRIEDARIDSVELFMKTGVGGSAGRFQMSRGDAEALVNRTISQSDYFVRNVIY
;
A
#
# COMPACT_ATOMS: atom_id res chain seq x y z
N MET A 1 9.24 4.25 57.98
CA MET A 1 9.42 3.82 56.58
C MET A 1 8.42 2.72 56.15
N LYS A 2 7.11 2.91 56.39
CA LYS A 2 6.07 1.89 56.05
C LYS A 2 4.87 2.44 55.25
N LYS A 3 4.80 3.76 55.06
CA LYS A 3 3.71 4.44 54.34
C LYS A 3 4.03 4.74 52.87
N ALA A 4 5.30 4.63 52.47
CA ALA A 4 5.73 4.85 51.09
C ALA A 4 5.51 3.62 50.18
N LEU A 5 5.40 2.41 50.76
CA LEU A 5 5.22 1.17 49.99
C LEU A 5 3.77 0.98 49.52
N ALA A 6 2.80 1.53 50.25
CA ALA A 6 1.38 1.38 49.93
C ALA A 6 0.92 2.25 48.74
N LEU A 7 1.65 3.33 48.44
CA LEU A 7 1.29 4.24 47.34
C LEU A 7 1.71 3.69 45.96
N PHE A 8 2.71 2.81 45.90
CA PHE A 8 3.18 2.22 44.65
C PHE A 8 2.33 1.01 44.18
N ALA A 9 1.53 0.42 45.07
CA ALA A 9 0.72 -0.75 44.76
C ALA A 9 -0.67 -0.42 44.15
N PHE A 10 -1.10 0.85 44.19
CA PHE A 10 -2.44 1.24 43.69
C PHE A 10 -2.41 1.82 42.27
N VAL A 11 -1.23 2.17 41.74
CA VAL A 11 -1.10 2.75 40.38
C VAL A 11 -0.87 1.67 39.31
N THR A 12 -0.50 0.45 39.68
CA THR A 12 -0.32 -0.67 38.74
C THR A 12 -1.62 -1.40 38.35
N LEU A 13 -2.77 -1.04 38.94
CA LEU A 13 -4.04 -1.75 38.72
C LEU A 13 -4.94 -1.17 37.61
N PHE A 14 -4.40 -0.35 36.70
CA PHE A 14 -5.13 0.16 35.51
C PHE A 14 -4.50 -0.23 34.16
N ALA A 15 -3.47 -1.08 34.15
CA ALA A 15 -2.74 -1.46 32.92
C ALA A 15 -3.22 -2.79 32.28
N ALA A 16 -4.52 -3.11 32.39
CA ALA A 16 -5.09 -4.31 31.77
C ALA A 16 -6.29 -3.97 30.86
N ASN A 17 -6.15 -2.97 29.99
CA ASN A 17 -6.88 -3.05 28.72
C ASN A 17 -6.12 -4.06 27.88
N ALA A 18 -6.54 -5.33 27.99
CA ALA A 18 -6.13 -6.35 27.05
C ALA A 18 -6.37 -5.79 25.64
N PHE A 19 -5.29 -5.55 24.90
CA PHE A 19 -5.31 -5.31 23.45
C PHE A 19 -5.69 -6.62 22.76
N ALA A 20 -6.88 -7.14 23.10
CA ALA A 20 -7.47 -8.27 22.41
C ALA A 20 -7.98 -7.73 21.08
N THR A 21 -7.14 -7.83 20.05
CA THR A 21 -7.54 -7.64 18.67
C THR A 21 -8.73 -8.57 18.39
N TYR A 22 -9.88 -7.95 18.17
CA TYR A 22 -11.12 -8.64 17.88
C TYR A 22 -11.19 -8.90 16.38
N VAL A 23 -11.43 -10.14 15.97
CA VAL A 23 -11.55 -10.47 14.54
C VAL A 23 -13.03 -10.46 14.16
N VAL A 24 -13.42 -9.53 13.30
CA VAL A 24 -14.75 -9.48 12.72
C VAL A 24 -14.73 -10.21 11.39
N VAL A 25 -15.44 -11.33 11.33
CA VAL A 25 -15.64 -12.13 10.12
C VAL A 25 -16.95 -11.72 9.49
N MET A 26 -16.89 -11.38 8.22
CA MET A 26 -18.06 -11.15 7.39
C MET A 26 -18.56 -12.46 6.80
N LYS A 27 -19.84 -12.51 6.43
CA LYS A 27 -20.46 -13.68 5.82
C LYS A 27 -19.85 -14.04 4.45
N ASP A 28 -19.21 -13.09 3.78
CA ASP A 28 -18.45 -13.28 2.55
C ASP A 28 -17.06 -13.90 2.78
N GLY A 29 -16.65 -14.10 4.03
CA GLY A 29 -15.34 -14.64 4.39
C GLY A 29 -14.25 -13.58 4.54
N THR A 30 -14.56 -12.28 4.40
CA THR A 30 -13.60 -11.21 4.69
C THR A 30 -13.42 -11.01 6.19
N HIS A 31 -12.18 -10.77 6.62
CA HIS A 31 -11.82 -10.65 8.04
C HIS A 31 -11.27 -9.25 8.31
N TYR A 32 -11.78 -8.60 9.34
CA TYR A 32 -11.31 -7.29 9.81
C TYR A 32 -10.78 -7.40 11.23
N ASN A 33 -9.56 -6.93 11.44
CA ASN A 33 -9.04 -6.75 12.78
C ASN A 33 -9.59 -5.45 13.38
N ALA A 34 -10.29 -5.60 14.49
CA ALA A 34 -10.91 -4.52 15.24
C ALA A 34 -10.29 -4.40 16.62
N LYS A 35 -10.26 -3.18 17.16
CA LYS A 35 -9.79 -2.92 18.53
C LYS A 35 -10.76 -3.47 19.57
N GLN A 36 -12.01 -3.69 19.17
CA GLN A 36 -13.09 -4.15 20.03
C GLN A 36 -14.23 -4.73 19.19
N LYS A 37 -15.16 -5.43 19.85
CA LYS A 37 -16.40 -5.90 19.24
C LYS A 37 -17.18 -4.72 18.63
N TRP A 38 -17.79 -4.94 17.47
CA TRP A 38 -18.56 -3.90 16.78
C TRP A 38 -19.73 -3.39 17.63
N THR A 39 -20.03 -2.10 17.51
CA THR A 39 -21.17 -1.48 18.19
C THR A 39 -22.25 -1.12 17.19
N ILE A 40 -23.52 -1.33 17.52
CA ILE A 40 -24.62 -0.93 16.63
C ILE A 40 -24.95 0.53 16.91
N VAL A 41 -24.70 1.40 15.93
CA VAL A 41 -25.02 2.82 15.97
C VAL A 41 -25.91 3.12 14.76
N ASN A 42 -27.10 3.67 14.99
CA ASN A 42 -28.07 4.00 13.94
C ASN A 42 -28.45 2.81 13.04
N GLY A 43 -28.56 1.60 13.62
CA GLY A 43 -28.89 0.38 12.89
C GLY A 43 -27.76 -0.20 12.03
N LYS A 44 -26.56 0.41 12.05
CA LYS A 44 -25.36 -0.09 11.38
C LYS A 44 -24.34 -0.58 12.40
N ALA A 45 -23.62 -1.65 12.07
CA ALA A 45 -22.51 -2.12 12.86
C ALA A 45 -21.28 -1.26 12.57
N LEU A 46 -20.81 -0.55 13.59
CA LEU A 46 -19.58 0.24 13.57
C LEU A 46 -18.44 -0.63 14.11
N ILE A 47 -17.52 -1.00 13.22
CA ILE A 47 -16.32 -1.75 13.52
C ILE A 47 -15.18 -0.74 13.67
N LEU A 48 -14.58 -0.64 14.86
CA LEU A 48 -13.38 0.17 15.06
C LEU A 48 -12.16 -0.68 14.74
N LEU A 49 -11.54 -0.45 13.57
CA LEU A 49 -10.36 -1.15 13.10
C LEU A 49 -9.13 -0.83 13.95
N GLU A 50 -8.13 -1.72 13.93
CA GLU A 50 -6.85 -1.52 14.65
C GLU A 50 -6.16 -0.20 14.30
N ASN A 51 -6.22 0.18 13.03
CA ASN A 51 -5.67 1.43 12.50
C ASN A 51 -6.44 2.70 12.96
N GLY A 52 -7.45 2.56 13.84
CA GLY A 52 -8.24 3.66 14.37
C GLY A 52 -9.37 4.13 13.44
N GLN A 53 -9.50 3.56 12.24
CA GLN A 53 -10.62 3.87 11.35
C GLN A 53 -11.89 3.15 11.81
N SER A 54 -13.05 3.79 11.59
CA SER A 54 -14.35 3.17 11.81
C SER A 54 -14.96 2.71 10.50
N LEU A 55 -15.23 1.42 10.35
CA LEU A 55 -15.97 0.85 9.24
C LEU A 55 -17.44 0.67 9.63
N GLN A 56 -18.35 1.21 8.83
CA GLN A 56 -19.78 0.97 9.00
C GLN A 56 -20.21 -0.15 8.06
N VAL A 57 -20.59 -1.29 8.61
CA VAL A 57 -21.18 -2.40 7.86
C VAL A 57 -22.60 -2.66 8.34
N ASP A 58 -23.39 -3.32 7.52
CA ASP A 58 -24.70 -3.79 7.95
C ASP A 58 -24.52 -5.01 8.88
N PRO A 59 -25.14 -5.03 10.08
CA PRO A 59 -25.01 -6.13 11.04
C PRO A 59 -25.34 -7.51 10.46
N ASN A 60 -26.20 -7.58 9.44
CA ASN A 60 -26.60 -8.83 8.81
C ASN A 60 -25.48 -9.47 7.99
N PHE A 61 -24.46 -8.70 7.60
CA PHE A 61 -23.30 -9.19 6.87
C PHE A 61 -22.19 -9.68 7.80
N ILE A 62 -22.31 -9.48 9.11
CA ILE A 62 -21.35 -9.99 10.08
C ILE A 62 -21.71 -11.44 10.44
N ASP A 63 -20.74 -12.32 10.33
CA ASP A 63 -20.81 -13.69 10.85
C ASP A 63 -20.39 -13.65 12.33
N VAL A 64 -21.36 -13.36 13.19
CA VAL A 64 -21.17 -13.29 14.65
C VAL A 64 -20.54 -14.55 15.23
N PRO A 65 -21.05 -15.78 14.95
CA PRO A 65 -20.46 -16.99 15.49
C PRO A 65 -19.02 -17.22 15.04
N LYS A 66 -18.68 -16.96 13.77
CA LYS A 66 -17.28 -17.09 13.31
C LYS A 66 -16.37 -16.01 13.90
N SER A 67 -16.85 -14.78 14.04
CA SER A 67 -16.09 -13.68 14.64
C SER A 67 -15.69 -13.99 16.08
N GLU A 68 -16.63 -14.49 16.88
CA GLU A 68 -16.38 -14.91 18.26
C GLU A 68 -15.42 -16.10 18.32
N GLN A 69 -15.58 -17.07 17.40
CA GLN A 69 -14.72 -18.24 17.32
C GLN A 69 -13.27 -17.86 17.00
N LEU A 70 -13.02 -17.03 15.98
CA LEU A 70 -11.67 -16.60 15.61
C LEU A 70 -11.03 -15.71 16.68
N THR A 71 -11.81 -14.83 17.29
CA THR A 71 -11.34 -14.00 18.40
C THR A 71 -10.95 -14.85 19.60
N LYS A 72 -11.76 -15.86 19.95
CA LYS A 72 -11.47 -16.77 21.08
C LYS A 72 -10.26 -17.67 20.81
N LEU A 73 -10.02 -18.03 19.55
CA LEU A 73 -8.86 -18.81 19.15
C LEU A 73 -7.56 -17.97 19.13
N GLY A 74 -7.64 -16.64 19.37
CA GLY A 74 -6.47 -15.76 19.36
C GLY A 74 -5.76 -15.73 18.00
N ILE A 75 -6.48 -16.07 16.92
CA ILE A 75 -5.95 -16.04 15.55
C ILE A 75 -6.01 -14.60 15.08
N THR A 76 -5.17 -13.76 15.68
CA THR A 76 -4.92 -12.39 15.27
C THR A 76 -3.79 -12.48 14.25
N SER A 77 -4.15 -12.70 12.99
CA SER A 77 -3.27 -12.49 11.84
C SER A 77 -1.90 -13.19 11.92
N GLY A 78 -1.88 -14.50 12.16
CA GLY A 78 -0.63 -15.28 12.22
C GLY A 78 -0.66 -16.62 11.49
N GLY A 79 -1.69 -16.91 10.70
CA GLY A 79 -1.82 -18.18 9.98
C GLY A 79 -2.46 -17.97 8.62
N ILE A 80 -1.64 -18.08 7.58
CA ILE A 80 -2.07 -18.14 6.18
C ILE A 80 -2.99 -19.35 6.05
N VAL A 81 -4.28 -19.12 5.79
CA VAL A 81 -5.16 -20.12 5.22
C VAL A 81 -5.73 -19.50 3.96
N ASP A 82 -4.97 -19.70 2.89
CA ASP A 82 -5.44 -19.61 1.51
C ASP A 82 -6.54 -20.66 1.31
N LEU A 83 -7.78 -20.20 1.27
CA LEU A 83 -8.88 -20.96 0.69
C LEU A 83 -9.54 -20.05 -0.35
N ASN A 84 -9.11 -20.22 -1.60
CA ASN A 84 -9.91 -20.17 -2.83
C ASN A 84 -11.14 -19.23 -2.80
N THR A 85 -11.20 -18.27 -3.71
CA THR A 85 -12.08 -18.36 -4.90
C THR A 85 -12.12 -17.03 -5.65
N ASN A 86 -11.90 -17.17 -6.95
CA ASN A 86 -12.39 -16.39 -8.08
C ASN A 86 -13.60 -15.44 -7.85
N LEU A 87 -13.75 -14.49 -8.80
CA LEU A 87 -14.91 -13.62 -9.13
C LEU A 87 -14.83 -12.15 -8.62
N PRO A 88 -15.58 -11.21 -9.24
CA PRO A 88 -15.34 -10.49 -10.50
C PRO A 88 -15.20 -8.95 -10.27
N PRO A 89 -14.89 -8.11 -11.28
CA PRO A 89 -14.68 -6.67 -11.07
C PRO A 89 -15.98 -5.95 -10.66
N THR A 90 -15.99 -5.35 -9.48
CA THR A 90 -17.05 -4.43 -9.05
C THR A 90 -16.87 -3.07 -9.74
N THR A 91 -17.84 -2.74 -10.60
CA THR A 91 -18.04 -1.42 -11.18
C THR A 91 -18.26 -0.37 -10.10
N SER A 92 -17.31 0.57 -9.95
CA SER A 92 -17.53 1.80 -9.20
C SER A 92 -18.16 2.85 -10.12
N THR A 93 -19.42 3.19 -9.89
CA THR A 93 -20.09 4.36 -10.47
C THR A 93 -19.59 5.63 -9.77
N ALA A 94 -18.69 6.36 -10.42
CA ALA A 94 -18.32 7.72 -10.02
C ALA A 94 -19.39 8.75 -10.47
N PRO A 95 -19.74 9.74 -9.63
CA PRO A 95 -20.69 10.79 -9.98
C PRO A 95 -20.08 11.80 -10.96
N ARG A 96 -20.83 12.12 -12.02
CA ARG A 96 -20.53 13.19 -12.99
C ARG A 96 -20.66 14.56 -12.34
N GLN A 97 -19.64 15.41 -12.51
CA GLN A 97 -19.76 16.87 -12.42
C GLN A 97 -19.32 17.53 -13.74
N PRO A 98 -19.80 18.76 -14.02
CA PRO A 98 -20.20 19.21 -15.35
C PRO A 98 -19.08 19.94 -16.11
N SER A 99 -19.04 19.77 -17.44
CA SER A 99 -18.26 20.63 -18.34
C SER A 99 -19.16 21.70 -18.96
N LEU A 100 -18.79 22.97 -18.78
CA LEU A 100 -19.41 24.13 -19.41
C LEU A 100 -18.36 24.92 -20.21
N GLY A 101 -18.73 25.25 -21.45
CA GLY A 101 -18.04 26.21 -22.35
C GLY A 101 -16.91 25.57 -23.14
N GLY A 102 -17.04 25.25 -24.42
CA GLY A 102 -17.36 26.17 -25.53
C GLY A 102 -16.10 26.20 -26.41
N ILE A 103 -16.13 25.70 -27.64
CA ILE A 103 -16.08 26.52 -28.86
C ILE A 103 -16.51 25.61 -30.02
N LYS A 104 -17.59 26.02 -30.71
CA LYS A 104 -17.94 25.53 -32.04
C LYS A 104 -17.02 26.23 -33.04
N LEU A 105 -16.26 25.50 -33.85
CA LEU A 105 -15.73 26.05 -35.10
C LEU A 105 -15.67 24.96 -36.19
N ARG A 106 -16.64 25.08 -37.09
CA ARG A 106 -16.72 24.68 -38.51
C ARG A 106 -15.81 23.56 -39.02
N THR A 107 -16.48 22.49 -39.44
CA THR A 107 -16.12 21.63 -40.58
C THR A 107 -15.84 22.48 -41.83
N PRO A 108 -14.76 22.20 -42.55
CA PRO A 108 -14.89 21.94 -43.98
C PRO A 108 -14.36 20.55 -44.33
N GLN A 109 -15.21 19.84 -45.04
CA GLN A 109 -15.01 18.55 -45.65
C GLN A 109 -14.12 18.70 -46.91
N GLN A 110 -13.27 17.70 -47.13
CA GLN A 110 -12.67 17.33 -48.42
C GLN A 110 -11.78 18.34 -49.16
N GLN A 111 -10.48 18.06 -49.18
CA GLN A 111 -9.75 17.94 -50.45
C GLN A 111 -8.51 17.06 -50.30
N LYS A 112 -8.54 15.92 -51.00
CA LYS A 112 -7.35 15.15 -51.39
C LYS A 112 -6.68 15.92 -52.54
N ALA A 113 -5.40 16.28 -52.37
CA ALA A 113 -4.45 16.44 -53.47
C ALA A 113 -3.02 16.36 -52.89
N ALA A 114 -2.10 15.88 -53.72
CA ALA A 114 -0.87 15.22 -53.35
C ALA A 114 0.34 16.16 -53.10
N GLN A 115 1.33 15.59 -52.42
CA GLN A 115 2.79 15.81 -52.54
C GLN A 115 3.36 17.21 -52.28
N GLN A 116 4.16 17.34 -51.21
CA GLN A 116 5.61 17.55 -51.33
C GLN A 116 6.32 17.44 -49.98
N GLN A 117 7.49 16.81 -50.01
CA GLN A 117 8.39 16.57 -48.91
C GLN A 117 8.72 17.83 -48.09
N GLN A 118 8.63 17.74 -46.76
CA GLN A 118 9.57 18.42 -45.87
C GLN A 118 9.79 17.56 -44.62
N ALA A 119 11.06 17.35 -44.29
CA ALA A 119 11.57 16.39 -43.34
C ALA A 119 10.86 16.40 -41.99
N SER A 120 10.26 15.27 -41.63
CA SER A 120 9.96 14.94 -40.24
C SER A 120 11.28 14.80 -39.50
N THR A 121 11.62 15.81 -38.70
CA THR A 121 12.48 15.62 -37.53
C THR A 121 11.93 14.45 -36.74
N PRO A 122 12.69 13.36 -36.52
CA PRO A 122 12.23 12.29 -35.66
C PRO A 122 11.98 12.91 -34.28
N SER A 123 10.76 12.72 -33.77
CA SER A 123 10.52 12.76 -32.33
C SER A 123 11.67 11.99 -31.66
N PRO A 124 12.31 12.50 -30.61
CA PRO A 124 13.36 11.75 -29.94
C PRO A 124 12.73 10.44 -29.46
N THR A 125 13.02 9.37 -30.19
CA THR A 125 12.83 8.01 -29.76
C THR A 125 13.65 7.92 -28.50
N ALA A 126 13.00 7.96 -27.34
CA ALA A 126 13.63 7.72 -26.06
C ALA A 126 14.45 6.44 -26.23
N SER A 127 15.76 6.59 -26.11
CA SER A 127 16.73 5.54 -26.39
C SER A 127 16.46 4.39 -25.44
N SER A 128 15.74 3.37 -25.90
CA SER A 128 15.68 2.08 -25.23
C SER A 128 16.99 1.36 -25.49
N SER A 129 18.04 1.74 -24.78
CA SER A 129 19.24 0.92 -24.66
C SER A 129 19.81 1.08 -23.26
N GLY A 130 19.54 0.09 -22.41
CA GLY A 130 20.03 0.02 -21.05
C GLY A 130 19.01 0.42 -19.99
N GLY A 131 17.74 0.02 -20.14
CA GLY A 131 16.77 0.05 -19.03
C GLY A 131 16.72 -1.31 -18.34
N VAL A 132 16.27 -1.33 -17.09
CA VAL A 132 15.97 -2.56 -16.34
C VAL A 132 14.94 -3.39 -17.12
N SER A 133 15.14 -4.71 -17.18
CA SER A 133 14.26 -5.60 -17.95
C SER A 133 12.83 -5.63 -17.39
N ALA A 134 11.85 -5.84 -18.27
CA ALA A 134 10.45 -5.95 -17.87
C ALA A 134 10.22 -7.08 -16.84
N ALA A 135 10.92 -8.21 -16.98
CA ALA A 135 10.82 -9.33 -16.05
C ALA A 135 11.25 -8.96 -14.62
N VAL A 136 12.23 -8.05 -14.47
CA VAL A 136 12.64 -7.52 -13.17
C VAL A 136 11.57 -6.60 -12.62
N ILE A 137 11.04 -5.70 -13.44
CA ILE A 137 9.95 -4.79 -13.05
C ILE A 137 8.74 -5.61 -12.55
N ASP A 138 8.35 -6.67 -13.26
CA ASP A 138 7.27 -7.57 -12.85
C ASP A 138 7.51 -8.21 -11.48
N LYS A 139 8.76 -8.51 -11.11
CA LYS A 139 9.09 -9.03 -9.76
C LYS A 139 8.88 -7.97 -8.68
N PHE A 140 9.27 -6.72 -8.95
CA PHE A 140 8.98 -5.61 -8.04
C PHE A 140 7.48 -5.40 -7.88
N GLU A 141 6.74 -5.43 -8.98
CA GLU A 141 5.29 -5.31 -8.95
C GLU A 141 4.63 -6.40 -8.12
N ARG A 142 5.00 -7.66 -8.33
CA ARG A 142 4.48 -8.79 -7.55
C ARG A 142 4.82 -8.70 -6.07
N ALA A 143 6.01 -8.21 -5.73
CA ALA A 143 6.38 -8.04 -4.32
C ALA A 143 5.52 -6.96 -3.65
N TYR A 144 5.25 -5.85 -4.33
CA TYR A 144 4.36 -4.82 -3.80
C TYR A 144 2.91 -5.31 -3.69
N ASP A 145 2.43 -6.12 -4.64
CA ASP A 145 1.11 -6.77 -4.57
C ASP A 145 0.97 -7.67 -3.35
N ASN A 146 1.97 -8.51 -3.09
CA ASN A 146 1.99 -9.37 -1.91
C ASN A 146 1.94 -8.59 -0.60
N MET A 147 2.40 -7.33 -0.60
CA MET A 147 2.40 -6.43 0.55
C MET A 147 1.15 -5.54 0.63
N SER A 148 0.13 -5.76 -0.21
CA SER A 148 -1.09 -4.94 -0.29
C SER A 148 -0.79 -3.46 -0.55
N ILE A 149 0.22 -3.17 -1.36
CA ILE A 149 0.55 -1.82 -1.83
C ILE A 149 -0.17 -1.60 -3.17
N PHE A 150 -1.09 -0.65 -3.19
CA PHE A 150 -1.95 -0.38 -4.34
C PHE A 150 -1.42 0.80 -5.16
N GLU A 151 -1.89 0.93 -6.40
CA GLU A 151 -1.47 1.98 -7.35
C GLU A 151 0.06 2.14 -7.42
N ARG A 152 0.73 1.06 -7.82
CA ARG A 152 2.17 1.07 -8.07
C ARG A 152 2.46 1.46 -9.51
N LYS A 153 3.45 2.32 -9.71
CA LYS A 153 3.99 2.63 -11.01
C LYS A 153 5.50 2.55 -10.93
N ILE A 154 6.06 1.60 -11.67
CA ILE A 154 7.49 1.36 -11.69
C ILE A 154 8.04 1.82 -13.03
N THR A 155 9.02 2.72 -12.99
CA THR A 155 9.68 3.26 -14.19
C THR A 155 11.16 2.99 -14.08
N SER A 156 11.76 2.38 -15.09
CA SER A 156 13.22 2.29 -15.16
C SER A 156 13.80 3.68 -15.45
N THR A 157 14.74 4.12 -14.60
CA THR A 157 15.41 5.42 -14.73
C THR A 157 16.83 5.30 -15.30
N GLY A 158 17.34 4.08 -15.45
CA GLY A 158 18.66 3.74 -15.96
C GLY A 158 18.89 2.23 -15.96
N ALA A 159 20.10 1.79 -16.30
CA ALA A 159 20.43 0.37 -16.46
C ALA A 159 20.30 -0.47 -15.19
N HIS A 160 20.57 0.16 -14.05
CA HIS A 160 20.54 -0.47 -12.72
C HIS A 160 19.72 0.35 -11.74
N SER A 161 18.82 1.21 -12.24
CA SER A 161 18.04 2.12 -11.41
C SER A 161 16.56 2.15 -11.78
N ILE A 162 15.74 2.21 -10.73
CA ILE A 162 14.29 2.16 -10.83
C ILE A 162 13.70 3.28 -9.97
N ARG A 163 12.61 3.87 -10.46
CA ARG A 163 11.71 4.69 -9.66
C ARG A 163 10.41 3.94 -9.43
N ALA A 164 10.01 3.81 -8.17
CA ALA A 164 8.75 3.20 -7.76
C ALA A 164 7.87 4.28 -7.12
N GLU A 165 6.77 4.64 -7.79
CA GLU A 165 5.70 5.46 -7.23
C GLU A 165 4.67 4.51 -6.61
N LEU A 166 4.38 4.67 -5.31
CA LEU A 166 3.56 3.74 -4.52
C LEU A 166 2.49 4.50 -3.72
N THR A 167 1.31 3.90 -3.54
CA THR A 167 0.29 4.42 -2.64
C THR A 167 0.26 3.62 -1.34
N VAL A 168 0.52 4.31 -0.23
CA VAL A 168 0.62 3.75 1.12
C VAL A 168 -0.14 4.65 2.09
N ASP A 169 -1.15 4.07 2.74
CA ASP A 169 -2.06 4.81 3.63
C ASP A 169 -1.70 4.65 5.12
N THR A 170 -0.74 3.79 5.42
CA THR A 170 -0.31 3.49 6.79
C THR A 170 1.19 3.42 6.87
N GLU A 171 1.72 3.71 8.05
CA GLU A 171 3.16 3.60 8.35
C GLU A 171 3.68 2.17 8.14
N ASP A 172 2.92 1.17 8.56
CA ASP A 172 3.26 -0.24 8.32
C ASP A 172 3.45 -0.55 6.82
N ARG A 173 2.62 0.04 5.95
CA ARG A 173 2.77 -0.14 4.49
C ARG A 173 4.01 0.57 3.95
N VAL A 174 4.42 1.70 4.53
CA VAL A 174 5.70 2.34 4.21
C VAL A 174 6.85 1.42 4.57
N PHE A 175 6.86 0.85 5.77
CA PHE A 175 7.92 -0.07 6.20
C PHE A 175 7.95 -1.37 5.38
N ASN A 176 6.78 -1.90 5.04
CA ASN A 176 6.68 -3.07 4.15
C ASN A 176 7.20 -2.76 2.75
N ALA A 177 6.91 -1.57 2.20
CA ALA A 177 7.42 -1.14 0.91
C ALA A 177 8.96 -1.06 0.92
N ILE A 178 9.54 -0.37 1.92
CA ILE A 178 11.00 -0.29 2.12
C ILE A 178 11.62 -1.69 2.20
N SER A 179 11.01 -2.58 2.96
CA SER A 179 11.51 -3.94 3.17
C SER A 179 11.45 -4.80 1.92
N ALA A 180 10.35 -4.73 1.18
CA ALA A 180 10.17 -5.46 -0.07
C ALA A 180 11.19 -5.00 -1.11
N THR A 181 11.40 -3.68 -1.22
CA THR A 181 12.42 -3.11 -2.12
C THR A 181 13.82 -3.56 -1.75
N ALA A 182 14.20 -3.48 -0.47
CA ALA A 182 15.52 -3.91 0.00
C ALA A 182 15.76 -5.40 -0.31
N LEU A 183 14.77 -6.25 -0.02
CA LEU A 183 14.86 -7.68 -0.27
C LEU A 183 15.06 -7.99 -1.76
N LEU A 184 14.30 -7.33 -2.63
CA LEU A 184 14.42 -7.52 -4.07
C LEU A 184 15.74 -7.00 -4.62
N MET A 185 16.22 -5.84 -4.17
CA MET A 185 17.51 -5.30 -4.61
C MET A 185 18.68 -6.26 -4.32
N VAL A 186 18.61 -6.99 -3.20
CA VAL A 186 19.64 -7.94 -2.78
C VAL A 186 19.47 -9.31 -3.43
N ARG A 187 18.24 -9.81 -3.56
CA ARG A 187 17.97 -11.20 -3.96
C ARG A 187 17.63 -11.41 -5.44
N ILE A 188 17.54 -10.34 -6.22
CA ILE A 188 17.25 -10.47 -7.64
C ILE A 188 18.50 -10.93 -8.41
N GLU A 189 18.46 -12.14 -8.95
CA GLU A 189 19.59 -12.76 -9.65
C GLU A 189 19.67 -12.31 -11.13
N ASP A 190 18.52 -12.04 -11.74
CA ASP A 190 18.41 -11.75 -13.18
C ASP A 190 18.88 -10.33 -13.57
N ALA A 191 19.13 -9.46 -12.59
CA ALA A 191 19.65 -8.13 -12.82
C ALA A 191 20.35 -7.57 -11.59
N ARG A 192 21.27 -6.63 -11.81
CA ARG A 192 21.82 -5.81 -10.74
C ARG A 192 21.00 -4.53 -10.63
N ILE A 193 20.44 -4.26 -9.45
CA ILE A 193 19.80 -2.98 -9.12
C ILE A 193 20.66 -2.30 -8.07
N ASP A 194 21.21 -1.15 -8.45
CA ASP A 194 22.14 -0.36 -7.64
C ASP A 194 21.40 0.75 -6.86
N SER A 195 20.29 1.27 -7.40
CA SER A 195 19.52 2.35 -6.78
C SER A 195 18.03 2.21 -7.05
N VAL A 196 17.20 2.39 -6.02
CA VAL A 196 15.75 2.52 -6.15
C VAL A 196 15.28 3.81 -5.50
N GLU A 197 14.57 4.64 -6.26
CA GLU A 197 13.88 5.81 -5.74
C GLU A 197 12.43 5.43 -5.42
N LEU A 198 12.04 5.50 -4.16
CA LEU A 198 10.66 5.30 -3.73
C LEU A 198 9.98 6.65 -3.56
N PHE A 199 8.83 6.81 -4.21
CA PHE A 199 7.95 7.95 -4.08
C PHE A 199 6.64 7.46 -3.51
N MET A 200 6.41 7.71 -2.23
CA MET A 200 5.23 7.22 -1.54
C MET A 200 4.22 8.35 -1.37
N LYS A 201 2.98 8.10 -1.76
CA LYS A 201 1.83 8.99 -1.54
C LYS A 201 0.76 8.26 -0.74
N THR A 202 -0.08 9.00 -0.05
CA THR A 202 -1.32 8.50 0.55
C THR A 202 -2.43 8.48 -0.51
N GLY A 203 -3.51 7.73 -0.27
CA GLY A 203 -4.68 7.64 -1.14
C GLY A 203 -5.43 8.96 -1.29
N VAL A 204 -5.24 9.91 -0.38
CA VAL A 204 -5.73 11.30 -0.50
C VAL A 204 -4.77 12.22 -1.26
N GLY A 205 -3.67 11.69 -1.79
CA GLY A 205 -2.67 12.42 -2.57
C GLY A 205 -1.60 13.16 -1.75
N GLY A 206 -1.61 13.04 -0.42
CA GLY A 206 -0.57 13.60 0.45
C GLY A 206 0.74 12.83 0.36
N SER A 207 1.88 13.48 0.62
CA SER A 207 3.20 12.81 0.65
C SER A 207 3.29 11.85 1.84
N ALA A 208 3.65 10.59 1.60
CA ALA A 208 3.91 9.59 2.62
C ALA A 208 5.41 9.34 2.85
N GLY A 209 6.26 10.03 2.07
CA GLY A 209 7.71 9.96 2.17
C GLY A 209 8.37 9.62 0.84
N ARG A 210 9.59 10.12 0.65
CA ARG A 210 10.43 9.77 -0.49
C ARG A 210 11.74 9.19 0.03
N PHE A 211 12.23 8.16 -0.63
CA PHE A 211 13.45 7.46 -0.24
C PHE A 211 14.32 7.23 -1.46
N GLN A 212 15.62 7.40 -1.30
CA GLN A 212 16.60 6.93 -2.25
C GLN A 212 17.37 5.79 -1.60
N MET A 213 17.08 4.56 -2.01
CA MET A 213 17.69 3.36 -1.47
C MET A 213 18.84 2.92 -2.37
N SER A 214 20.05 2.91 -1.83
CA SER A 214 21.19 2.27 -2.50
C SER A 214 21.21 0.77 -2.21
N ARG A 215 21.95 0.01 -3.02
CA ARG A 215 22.16 -1.43 -2.74
C ARG A 215 22.84 -1.67 -1.38
N GLY A 216 23.74 -0.79 -0.95
CA GLY A 216 24.36 -0.89 0.38
C GLY A 216 23.35 -0.75 1.52
N ASP A 217 22.39 0.17 1.38
CA ASP A 217 21.30 0.33 2.34
C ASP A 217 20.39 -0.89 2.37
N ALA A 218 20.08 -1.43 1.19
CA ALA A 218 19.28 -2.64 1.06
C ALA A 218 19.94 -3.85 1.75
N GLU A 219 21.25 -4.03 1.58
CA GLU A 219 22.04 -5.05 2.27
C GLU A 219 22.03 -4.82 3.79
N ALA A 220 22.22 -3.59 4.26
CA ALA A 220 22.19 -3.25 5.67
C ALA A 220 20.81 -3.54 6.31
N LEU A 221 19.71 -3.26 5.59
CA LEU A 221 18.34 -3.57 6.00
C LEU A 221 18.08 -5.08 6.03
N VAL A 222 18.47 -5.80 4.99
CA VAL A 222 18.28 -7.27 4.89
C VAL A 222 19.09 -8.01 5.95
N ASN A 223 20.33 -7.57 6.20
CA ASN A 223 21.20 -8.13 7.23
C ASN A 223 20.86 -7.63 8.64
N ARG A 224 19.87 -6.75 8.78
CA ARG A 224 19.44 -6.14 10.05
C ARG A 224 20.54 -5.39 10.79
N THR A 225 21.52 -4.86 10.04
CA THR A 225 22.55 -3.96 10.57
C THR A 225 21.95 -2.61 10.95
N ILE A 226 20.91 -2.19 10.22
CA ILE A 226 20.06 -1.05 10.56
C ILE A 226 18.61 -1.50 10.66
N SER A 227 17.83 -0.90 11.57
CA SER A 227 16.39 -1.16 11.65
C SER A 227 15.64 -0.37 10.57
N GLN A 228 14.45 -0.83 10.19
CA GLN A 228 13.59 -0.11 9.24
C GLN A 228 13.19 1.28 9.75
N SER A 229 12.94 1.40 11.06
CA SER A 229 12.62 2.66 11.71
C SER A 229 13.80 3.64 11.69
N ASP A 230 15.02 3.17 11.97
CA ASP A 230 16.22 4.01 11.89
C ASP A 230 16.49 4.45 10.44
N TYR A 231 16.35 3.52 9.50
CA TYR A 231 16.47 3.83 8.07
C TYR A 231 15.46 4.88 7.63
N PHE A 232 14.17 4.72 8.01
CA PHE A 232 13.11 5.66 7.68
C PHE A 232 13.43 7.07 8.18
N VAL A 233 13.74 7.21 9.47
CA VAL A 233 14.00 8.53 10.07
C VAL A 233 15.21 9.21 9.44
N ARG A 234 16.25 8.44 9.11
CA ARG A 234 17.51 8.99 8.57
C ARG A 234 17.46 9.33 7.08
N ASN A 235 16.60 8.65 6.31
CA ASN A 235 16.62 8.71 4.85
C ASN A 235 15.30 9.19 4.22
N VAL A 236 14.28 9.51 5.02
CA VAL A 236 13.05 10.11 4.51
C VAL A 236 13.33 11.53 3.99
N ILE A 237 12.87 11.79 2.78
CA ILE A 237 12.93 13.09 2.11
C ILE A 237 11.49 13.61 1.96
N TYR A 238 11.25 14.84 2.41
CA TYR A 238 9.96 15.53 2.29
C TYR A 238 9.92 16.43 1.05
#